data_AF-K2EF83-F1
#
_entry.id   AF-K2EF83-F1
#
_cell.length_a   1.000
_cell.length_b   1.000
_cell.length_c   1.000
_cell.angle_alpha   90.00
_cell.angle_beta   90.00
_cell.angle_gamma   90.00
#
_symmetry.space_group_name_H-M   'P 1'
#
loop_
_entity.id
_entity.type
_entity.pdbx_description
1 polymer ?
#
loop_
_entity_poly.entity_id
_entity_poly.type
_entity_poly.pdbx_seq_one_letter_code
_entity_poly.pdbx_strand_id
1 'polypeptide(L)'
;MPVEEIVKGIAHGVRKVNIDTDIRLAMTAAIRRYLTEHPDKFDPRDYLKPAREAAKKICLARYEAFGCVGRASQIKVIPLEKMAERYAKGELNQIVK
;
A
#
# COMPACT_ATOMS: atom_id res chain seq x y z
N MET A 1 5.69 -3.56 -13.52
CA MET A 1 4.70 -4.64 -13.72
C MET A 1 3.35 -3.98 -13.99
N PRO A 2 2.66 -4.34 -15.09
CA PRO A 2 1.34 -3.81 -15.40
C PRO A 2 0.34 -4.12 -14.27
N VAL A 3 -0.56 -3.19 -13.97
CA VAL A 3 -1.54 -3.35 -12.88
C VAL A 3 -2.53 -4.48 -13.21
N GLU A 4 -2.82 -4.67 -14.49
CA GLU A 4 -3.73 -5.67 -15.03
C GLU A 4 -3.27 -7.09 -14.68
N GLU A 5 -1.98 -7.37 -14.80
CA GLU A 5 -1.41 -8.68 -14.44
C GLU A 5 -1.44 -8.92 -12.92
N ILE A 6 -1.31 -7.86 -12.12
CA ILE A 6 -1.48 -7.97 -10.66
C ILE A 6 -2.92 -8.33 -10.32
N VAL A 7 -3.89 -7.66 -10.95
CA VAL A 7 -5.32 -7.93 -10.75
C VAL A 7 -5.66 -9.37 -11.15
N LYS A 8 -5.08 -9.87 -12.26
CA LYS A 8 -5.18 -11.28 -12.65
C LYS A 8 -4.61 -12.20 -11.56
N GLY A 9 -3.42 -11.89 -11.03
CA GLY A 9 -2.84 -12.63 -9.91
C GLY A 9 -3.72 -12.65 -8.65
N ILE A 10 -4.40 -11.54 -8.35
CA ILE A 10 -5.36 -11.44 -7.23
C ILE A 10 -6.56 -12.37 -7.43
N ALA A 11 -7.05 -12.50 -8.66
CA ALA A 11 -8.10 -13.47 -9.01
C ALA A 11 -7.66 -14.92 -8.77
N HIS A 12 -6.35 -15.19 -8.88
CA HIS A 12 -5.74 -16.51 -8.66
C HIS A 12 -5.16 -16.73 -7.25
N GLY A 13 -5.45 -15.85 -6.29
CA GLY A 13 -5.14 -16.08 -4.87
C GLY A 13 -4.00 -15.25 -4.29
N VAL A 14 -3.40 -14.32 -5.04
CA VAL A 14 -2.50 -13.32 -4.44
C VAL A 14 -3.29 -12.42 -3.49
N ARG A 15 -2.85 -12.33 -2.22
CA ARG A 15 -3.51 -11.51 -1.17
C ARG A 15 -2.64 -10.41 -0.57
N LYS A 16 -1.36 -10.33 -0.93
CA LYS A 16 -0.41 -9.29 -0.51
C LYS A 16 0.44 -8.87 -1.70
N VAL A 17 0.43 -7.57 -2.03
CA VAL A 17 1.22 -7.00 -3.13
C VAL A 17 2.21 -5.98 -2.54
N ASN A 18 3.50 -6.15 -2.82
CA ASN A 18 4.55 -5.25 -2.33
C ASN A 18 4.80 -4.15 -3.36
N ILE A 19 4.76 -2.89 -2.93
CA ILE A 19 4.99 -1.71 -3.78
C ILE A 19 5.88 -0.72 -3.02
N ASP A 20 7.07 -0.46 -3.56
CA ASP A 20 8.05 0.45 -2.95
C ASP A 20 8.60 1.42 -4.01
N THR A 21 9.13 0.90 -5.11
CA THR A 21 9.72 1.70 -6.19
C THR A 21 8.78 2.80 -6.72
N ASP A 22 7.50 2.49 -6.95
CA ASP A 22 6.51 3.49 -7.42
C ASP A 22 6.39 4.69 -6.46
N ILE A 23 6.39 4.41 -5.15
CA ILE A 23 6.30 5.44 -4.10
C ILE A 23 7.57 6.29 -4.11
N ARG A 24 8.74 5.66 -4.18
CA ARG A 24 10.04 6.37 -4.24
C ARG A 24 10.12 7.29 -5.46
N LEU A 25 9.71 6.80 -6.63
CA LEU A 25 9.70 7.57 -7.87
C LEU A 25 8.73 8.75 -7.80
N ALA A 26 7.50 8.53 -7.31
CA ALA A 26 6.50 9.59 -7.17
C ALA A 26 6.94 10.69 -6.20
N MET A 27 7.49 10.31 -5.04
CA MET A 27 8.03 11.28 -4.07
C MET A 27 9.21 12.05 -4.65
N THR A 28 10.18 11.36 -5.24
CA THR A 28 11.39 11.98 -5.80
C THR A 28 11.05 12.95 -6.92
N ALA A 29 10.13 12.59 -7.83
CA ALA A 29 9.68 13.46 -8.90
C ALA A 29 8.99 14.72 -8.35
N ALA A 30 8.14 14.57 -7.34
CA ALA A 30 7.45 15.70 -6.71
C ALA A 30 8.41 16.66 -6.01
N ILE A 31 9.42 16.13 -5.29
CA ILE A 31 10.47 16.93 -4.65
C ILE A 31 11.29 17.69 -5.70
N ARG A 32 11.75 16.99 -6.75
CA ARG A 32 12.53 17.61 -7.84
C ARG A 32 11.76 18.75 -8.48
N ARG A 33 10.50 18.53 -8.84
CA ARG A 33 9.64 19.57 -9.41
C ARG A 33 9.51 20.77 -8.47
N TYR A 34 9.20 20.53 -7.19
CA TYR A 34 9.04 21.61 -6.21
C TYR A 34 10.30 22.47 -6.07
N LEU A 35 11.46 21.84 -5.94
CA LEU A 35 12.75 22.55 -5.79
C LEU A 35 13.16 23.29 -7.07
N THR A 36 12.79 22.78 -8.26
CA THR A 36 13.00 23.48 -9.53
C THR A 36 12.08 24.70 -9.67
N GLU A 37 10.82 24.59 -9.25
CA GLU A 37 9.83 25.68 -9.33
C GLU A 37 10.04 26.74 -8.23
N HIS A 38 10.67 26.38 -7.11
CA HIS A 38 10.85 27.24 -5.95
C HIS A 38 12.31 27.21 -5.43
N PRO A 39 13.27 27.80 -6.16
CA PRO A 39 14.70 27.72 -5.82
C PRO A 39 15.08 28.44 -4.53
N ASP A 40 14.24 29.36 -4.03
CA ASP A 40 14.41 30.09 -2.77
C ASP A 40 13.94 29.29 -1.54
N LYS A 41 13.21 28.19 -1.74
CA LYS A 41 12.64 27.38 -0.65
C LYS A 41 13.60 26.29 -0.20
N PHE A 42 13.81 26.23 1.12
CA PHE A 42 14.71 25.26 1.74
C PHE A 42 14.05 24.47 2.88
N ASP A 43 12.84 24.85 3.33
CA ASP A 43 12.14 24.16 4.41
C ASP A 43 11.73 22.75 3.94
N PRO A 44 12.15 21.68 4.64
CA PRO A 44 11.77 20.32 4.27
C PRO A 44 10.27 20.08 4.19
N ARG A 45 9.48 20.76 5.02
CA ARG A 45 8.02 20.58 5.06
C ARG A 45 7.38 21.02 3.75
N ASP A 46 7.96 22.03 3.10
CA ASP A 46 7.45 22.62 1.88
C ASP A 46 7.53 21.64 0.70
N TYR A 47 8.66 20.95 0.51
CA TYR A 47 8.81 19.96 -0.57
C TYR A 47 8.37 18.54 -0.17
N LEU A 48 8.38 18.18 1.13
CA LEU A 48 7.89 16.87 1.59
C LEU A 48 6.37 16.78 1.59
N LYS A 49 5.65 17.90 1.77
CA LYS A 49 4.19 17.94 1.67
C LYS A 49 3.68 17.47 0.29
N PRO A 50 4.11 18.04 -0.86
CA PRO A 50 3.71 17.54 -2.17
C PRO A 50 4.26 16.13 -2.46
N ALA A 51 5.42 15.76 -1.93
CA ALA A 51 5.94 14.39 -2.03
C ALA A 51 5.00 13.37 -1.38
N ARG A 52 4.52 13.66 -0.16
CA ARG A 52 3.57 12.82 0.56
C ARG A 52 2.23 12.71 -0.18
N GLU A 53 1.74 13.81 -0.76
CA GLU A 53 0.52 13.76 -1.58
C GLU A 53 0.71 12.93 -2.86
N ALA A 54 1.89 12.98 -3.50
CA ALA A 54 2.19 12.13 -4.64
C ALA A 54 2.22 10.64 -4.26
N ALA A 55 2.86 10.28 -3.15
CA ALA A 55 2.83 8.93 -2.60
C ALA A 55 1.40 8.46 -2.28
N LYS A 56 0.60 9.32 -1.64
CA LYS A 56 -0.80 9.04 -1.31
C LYS A 56 -1.63 8.72 -2.56
N LYS A 57 -1.45 9.45 -3.65
CA LYS A 57 -2.14 9.19 -4.94
C LYS A 57 -1.81 7.81 -5.49
N ILE A 58 -0.55 7.37 -5.41
CA ILE A 58 -0.15 6.01 -5.79
C ILE A 58 -0.89 4.98 -4.92
N CYS A 59 -0.86 5.14 -3.60
CA CYS A 59 -1.54 4.20 -2.70
C CYS A 59 -3.04 4.11 -2.97
N LEU A 60 -3.73 5.25 -3.17
CA LEU A 60 -5.16 5.28 -3.49
C LEU A 60 -5.47 4.52 -4.78
N ALA A 61 -4.75 4.81 -5.87
CA ALA A 61 -4.93 4.13 -7.14
C ALA A 61 -4.72 2.60 -7.03
N ARG A 62 -3.76 2.16 -6.19
CA ARG A 62 -3.53 0.73 -5.95
C ARG A 62 -4.64 0.10 -5.10
N TYR A 63 -5.13 0.79 -4.07
CA TYR A 63 -6.25 0.28 -3.26
C TYR A 63 -7.54 0.15 -4.07
N GLU A 64 -7.82 1.10 -4.97
CA GLU A 64 -8.94 1.02 -5.92
C GLU A 64 -8.78 -0.17 -6.85
N ALA A 65 -7.65 -0.26 -7.56
CA ALA A 65 -7.39 -1.32 -8.52
C ALA A 65 -7.41 -2.73 -7.88
N PHE A 66 -6.96 -2.87 -6.63
CA PHE A 66 -6.92 -4.16 -5.93
C PHE A 66 -8.22 -4.48 -5.18
N GLY A 67 -9.26 -3.64 -5.28
CA GLY A 67 -10.57 -3.88 -4.65
C GLY A 67 -10.57 -3.79 -3.12
N CYS A 68 -9.66 -3.01 -2.55
CA CYS A 68 -9.54 -2.83 -1.09
C CYS A 68 -10.47 -1.75 -0.53
N VAL A 69 -11.00 -0.85 -1.37
CA VAL A 69 -11.86 0.26 -0.96
C VAL A 69 -13.12 -0.26 -0.27
N GLY A 70 -13.45 0.29 0.90
CA GLY A 70 -14.62 -0.09 1.70
C GLY A 70 -14.49 -1.41 2.47
N ARG A 71 -13.35 -2.11 2.39
CA ARG A 71 -13.15 -3.39 3.12
C ARG A 71 -12.79 -3.22 4.58
N ALA A 72 -12.21 -2.08 4.97
CA ALA A 72 -11.69 -1.87 6.33
C ALA A 72 -12.76 -2.06 7.43
N SER A 73 -13.98 -1.55 7.22
CA SER A 73 -15.08 -1.67 8.19
C SER A 73 -15.63 -3.10 8.34
N GLN A 74 -15.28 -4.02 7.44
CA GLN A 74 -15.72 -5.42 7.48
C GLN A 74 -14.80 -6.28 8.37
N ILE A 75 -13.63 -5.76 8.77
CA ILE A 75 -12.60 -6.51 9.49
C ILE A 75 -12.81 -6.36 10.99
N LYS A 76 -13.04 -7.49 11.68
CA LYS A 76 -12.92 -7.58 13.14
C LYS A 76 -11.48 -7.95 13.49
N VAL A 77 -10.75 -7.02 14.10
CA VAL A 77 -9.36 -7.24 14.51
C VAL A 77 -9.32 -8.26 15.66
N ILE A 78 -8.49 -9.29 15.51
CA ILE A 78 -8.29 -10.33 16.53
C ILE A 78 -6.96 -10.04 17.23
N PRO A 79 -6.93 -9.92 18.57
CA PRO A 79 -5.68 -9.77 19.32
C PRO A 79 -4.71 -10.93 19.10
N LEU A 80 -3.41 -10.67 19.26
CA LEU A 80 -2.36 -11.64 18.96
C LEU A 80 -2.44 -12.88 19.88
N GLU A 81 -2.83 -12.70 21.14
CA GLU A 81 -3.00 -13.80 22.11
C GLU A 81 -4.09 -14.77 21.64
N LYS A 82 -5.20 -14.21 21.12
CA LYS A 82 -6.29 -15.01 20.53
C LYS A 82 -5.88 -15.68 19.24
N MET A 83 -5.04 -15.05 18.42
CA MET A 83 -4.47 -15.71 17.25
C MET A 83 -3.56 -16.88 17.65
N ALA A 84 -2.73 -16.74 18.68
CA ALA A 84 -1.88 -17.80 19.20
C ALA A 84 -2.69 -19.01 19.70
N GLU A 85 -3.79 -18.78 20.43
CA GLU A 85 -4.73 -19.84 20.85
C GLU A 85 -5.28 -20.63 19.63
N ARG A 86 -5.65 -19.93 18.55
CA ARG A 86 -6.19 -20.55 17.33
C ARG A 86 -5.15 -21.41 16.59
N TYR A 87 -3.90 -20.95 16.55
CA TYR A 87 -2.79 -21.75 16.04
C TYR A 87 -2.57 -23.01 16.88
N ALA A 88 -2.54 -22.89 18.22
CA ALA A 88 -2.33 -24.03 19.11
C ALA A 88 -3.43 -25.11 18.98
N LYS A 89 -4.66 -24.71 18.65
CA LYS A 89 -5.79 -25.61 18.38
C LYS A 89 -5.76 -26.24 16.98
N GLY A 90 -4.85 -25.83 16.10
CA GLY A 90 -4.78 -26.29 14.71
C GLY A 90 -5.87 -25.73 13.78
N GLU A 91 -6.64 -24.71 14.21
CA GLU A 91 -7.73 -24.11 13.41
C GLU A 91 -7.24 -23.43 12.13
N LEU A 92 -5.96 -23.07 12.07
CA LEU A 92 -5.33 -22.34 10.96
C LEU A 92 -4.40 -23.23 10.12
N ASN A 93 -4.45 -24.55 10.32
CA ASN A 93 -3.65 -25.49 9.53
C ASN A 93 -4.04 -25.41 8.05
N GLN A 94 -3.06 -25.53 7.17
CA GLN A 94 -3.30 -25.55 5.73
C GLN A 94 -4.15 -26.76 5.36
N ILE A 95 -5.29 -26.51 4.73
CA ILE A 95 -6.12 -27.56 4.15
C ILE A 95 -5.64 -27.75 2.71
N VAL A 96 -4.88 -28.82 2.47
CA VAL A 96 -4.51 -29.25 1.12
C VAL A 96 -5.68 -30.10 0.60
N LYS A 97 -6.36 -29.62 -0.44
CA LYS A 97 -7.40 -30.37 -1.17
C LYS A 97 -6.87 -30.76 -2.53
#